data_AF-A0A4Q2DN08-F1
#
_entry.id   AF-A0A4Q2DN08-F1
#
_cell.length_a   1.000
_cell.length_b   1.000
_cell.length_c   1.000
_cell.angle_alpha   90.00
_cell.angle_beta   90.00
_cell.angle_gamma   90.00
#
_symmetry.space_group_name_H-M   'P 1'
#
loop_
_entity.id
_entity.type
_entity.pdbx_description
1 polymer ?
#
loop_
_entity_poly.entity_id
_entity_poly.type
_entity_poly.pdbx_seq_one_letter_code
_entity_poly.pdbx_strand_id
1 'polypeptide(L)'
;MATPTPAAGVRPYPFSQARATGAAYPALLAAILAAGTLDEISAGSREADAGIEPYIRGRGFVDRNSNRTRCGVIFWLYPTGLHGPYRTDENGELRQHGTLITIEPGADVNEAAQQARQALRRSGIGHVHIRGTGFPSPQPDSEDEEQS
;
A
#
# COMPACT_ATOMS: atom_id res chain seq x y z
N MET A 1 -31.32 16.94 15.76
CA MET A 1 -30.01 16.60 16.37
C MET A 1 -28.96 16.90 15.33
N ALA A 2 -28.04 17.82 15.60
CA ALA A 2 -26.98 18.19 14.65
C ALA A 2 -25.91 17.09 14.62
N THR A 3 -25.60 16.58 13.44
CA THR A 3 -24.49 15.65 13.21
C THR A 3 -23.18 16.40 13.51
N PRO A 4 -22.31 15.90 14.41
CA PRO A 4 -21.06 16.57 14.69
C PRO A 4 -20.18 16.58 13.44
N THR A 5 -19.89 17.76 12.92
CA THR A 5 -18.87 17.96 11.88
C THR A 5 -17.55 17.40 12.38
N PRO A 6 -16.93 16.41 11.71
CA PRO A 6 -15.66 15.87 12.16
C PRO A 6 -14.61 16.99 12.13
N ALA A 7 -13.92 17.20 13.24
CA ALA A 7 -12.82 18.14 13.35
C ALA A 7 -11.79 17.83 12.26
N ALA A 8 -11.38 18.87 11.51
CA ALA A 8 -10.34 18.76 10.49
C ALA A 8 -9.08 18.16 11.14
N GLY A 9 -8.73 16.93 10.75
CA GLY A 9 -7.50 16.25 11.18
C GLY A 9 -7.67 14.83 11.76
N VAL A 10 -8.88 14.41 12.15
CA VAL A 10 -9.10 13.04 12.68
C VAL A 10 -9.64 12.13 11.57
N ARG A 11 -8.81 11.18 11.10
CA ARG A 11 -9.27 10.16 10.15
C ARG A 11 -10.17 9.12 10.84
N PRO A 12 -11.21 8.61 10.17
CA PRO A 12 -12.00 7.54 10.73
C PRO A 12 -11.18 6.25 10.84
N TYR A 13 -11.64 5.35 11.71
CA TYR A 13 -11.18 3.96 11.71
C TYR A 13 -11.44 3.33 10.32
N PRO A 14 -10.54 2.49 9.78
CA PRO A 14 -9.27 2.02 10.36
C PRO A 14 -8.06 2.95 10.11
N PHE A 15 -8.20 3.98 9.28
CA PHE A 15 -7.10 4.84 8.82
C PHE A 15 -6.41 5.61 9.95
N SER A 16 -7.12 5.94 11.04
CA SER A 16 -6.50 6.54 12.23
C SER A 16 -5.56 5.59 12.97
N GLN A 17 -5.74 4.28 12.85
CA GLN A 17 -4.87 3.28 13.48
C GLN A 17 -3.80 2.74 12.53
N ALA A 18 -4.04 2.81 11.22
CA ALA A 18 -3.13 2.31 10.21
C ALA A 18 -1.76 3.01 10.31
N ARG A 19 -0.72 2.17 10.44
CA ARG A 19 0.68 2.58 10.55
C ARG A 19 1.57 1.49 10.02
N ALA A 20 2.78 1.88 9.58
CA ALA A 20 3.82 0.92 9.30
C ALA A 20 4.13 0.18 10.60
N THR A 21 3.97 -1.14 10.59
CA THR A 21 4.25 -1.97 11.77
C THR A 21 5.68 -2.50 11.77
N GLY A 22 6.39 -2.42 10.63
CA GLY A 22 7.76 -2.91 10.52
C GLY A 22 7.89 -4.34 11.07
N ALA A 23 8.83 -4.54 11.99
CA ALA A 23 9.08 -5.81 12.68
C ALA A 23 8.27 -6.00 13.98
N ALA A 24 7.32 -5.13 14.32
CA ALA A 24 6.59 -5.20 15.59
C ALA A 24 5.64 -6.41 15.68
N TYR A 25 5.19 -6.93 14.53
CA TYR A 25 4.29 -8.09 14.47
C TYR A 25 4.81 -9.12 13.46
N PRO A 26 5.98 -9.74 13.72
CA PRO A 26 6.66 -10.60 12.76
C PRO A 26 5.85 -11.88 12.48
N ALA A 27 5.16 -12.42 13.49
CA ALA A 27 4.31 -13.59 13.33
C ALA A 27 3.10 -13.33 12.41
N LEU A 28 2.47 -12.15 12.51
CA LEU A 28 1.36 -11.78 11.64
C LEU A 28 1.84 -11.57 10.19
N LEU A 29 2.98 -10.91 10.00
CA LEU A 29 3.57 -10.75 8.65
C LEU A 29 3.94 -12.10 8.04
N ALA A 30 4.52 -13.01 8.83
CA ALA A 30 4.81 -14.37 8.38
C ALA A 30 3.52 -15.15 8.02
N ALA A 31 2.43 -14.97 8.78
CA ALA A 31 1.15 -15.60 8.47
C ALA A 31 0.52 -15.06 7.17
N ILE A 32 0.54 -13.74 6.97
CA ILE A 32 0.07 -13.11 5.71
C ILE A 32 0.89 -13.60 4.53
N LEU A 33 2.21 -13.69 4.72
CA LEU A 33 3.13 -14.18 3.71
C LEU A 33 2.86 -15.65 3.36
N ALA A 34 2.70 -16.50 4.37
CA ALA A 34 2.41 -17.93 4.22
C ALA A 34 1.04 -18.21 3.57
N ALA A 35 0.09 -17.28 3.66
CA ALA A 35 -1.19 -17.41 2.97
C ALA A 35 -1.02 -17.43 1.44
N GLY A 36 0.02 -16.78 0.90
CA GLY A 36 0.35 -16.84 -0.53
C GLY A 36 -0.71 -16.24 -1.47
N THR A 37 -1.62 -15.42 -0.95
CA THR A 37 -2.76 -14.89 -1.71
C THR A 37 -2.55 -13.49 -2.28
N LEU A 38 -1.48 -12.81 -1.87
CA LEU A 38 -1.22 -11.42 -2.26
C LEU A 38 -0.31 -11.38 -3.49
N ASP A 39 -0.53 -10.38 -4.34
CA ASP A 39 0.30 -10.15 -5.52
C ASP A 39 1.75 -9.87 -5.11
N GLU A 40 2.69 -10.33 -5.95
CA GLU A 40 4.12 -10.18 -5.73
C GLU A 40 4.77 -9.35 -6.84
N ILE A 41 5.61 -8.39 -6.47
CA ILE A 41 6.41 -7.58 -7.38
C ILE A 41 7.88 -7.82 -7.09
N SER A 42 8.63 -8.17 -8.12
CA SER A 42 10.08 -8.36 -8.07
C SER A 42 10.78 -7.13 -8.66
N ALA A 43 11.38 -6.32 -7.80
CA ALA A 43 12.13 -5.12 -8.15
C ALA A 43 13.63 -5.40 -8.23
N GLY A 44 14.22 -5.37 -9.42
CA GLY A 44 15.69 -5.24 -9.50
C GLY A 44 16.34 -5.32 -10.87
N SER A 45 15.78 -4.59 -11.81
CA SER A 45 16.60 -3.86 -12.78
C SER A 45 16.12 -2.40 -12.81
N ARG A 46 16.82 -1.52 -13.54
CA ARG A 46 16.33 -0.17 -13.83
C ARG A 46 14.94 -0.18 -14.48
N GLU A 47 14.55 -1.27 -15.15
CA GLU A 47 13.19 -1.49 -15.67
C GLU A 47 12.20 -2.00 -14.61
N ALA A 48 12.64 -2.58 -13.49
CA ALA A 48 11.75 -3.03 -12.42
C ALA A 48 11.27 -1.87 -11.51
N ASP A 49 12.00 -0.75 -11.50
CA ASP A 49 11.46 0.55 -11.09
C ASP A 49 10.22 0.94 -11.91
N ALA A 50 10.12 0.45 -13.16
CA ALA A 50 8.98 0.64 -14.03
C ALA A 50 7.84 -0.34 -13.79
N GLY A 51 7.95 -1.32 -12.87
CA GLY A 51 6.85 -2.24 -12.56
C GLY A 51 5.95 -1.76 -11.42
N ILE A 52 6.54 -1.11 -10.40
CA ILE A 52 5.82 -0.68 -9.19
C ILE A 52 4.76 0.37 -9.53
N GLU A 53 5.14 1.41 -10.27
CA GLU A 53 4.21 2.50 -10.59
C GLU A 53 3.03 2.02 -11.48
N PRO A 54 3.24 1.31 -12.61
CA PRO A 54 2.13 0.75 -13.39
C PRO A 54 1.26 -0.21 -12.60
N TYR A 55 1.85 -1.00 -11.68
CA TYR A 55 1.07 -1.86 -10.80
C TYR A 55 0.16 -1.04 -9.88
N ILE A 56 0.69 -0.01 -9.21
CA ILE A 56 -0.10 0.90 -8.36
C ILE A 56 -1.18 1.59 -9.20
N ARG A 57 -0.86 2.04 -10.42
CA ARG A 57 -1.82 2.67 -11.33
C ARG A 57 -2.96 1.73 -11.71
N GLY A 58 -2.64 0.49 -12.06
CA GLY A 58 -3.60 -0.52 -12.46
C GLY A 58 -4.49 -1.00 -11.32
N ARG A 59 -3.90 -1.29 -10.15
CA ARG A 59 -4.63 -1.85 -9.00
C ARG A 59 -5.31 -0.79 -8.15
N GLY A 60 -4.74 0.40 -8.07
CA GLY A 60 -5.27 1.54 -7.31
C GLY A 60 -6.35 2.34 -8.04
N PHE A 61 -6.72 1.98 -9.27
CA PHE A 61 -7.68 2.69 -10.13
C PHE A 61 -7.43 4.20 -10.17
N VAL A 62 -6.22 4.61 -10.57
CA VAL A 62 -5.77 6.00 -10.41
C VAL A 62 -6.64 7.00 -11.16
N ASP A 63 -6.98 8.08 -10.46
CA ASP A 63 -7.66 9.23 -11.03
C ASP A 63 -6.71 10.02 -11.95
N ARG A 64 -7.11 10.21 -13.20
CA ARG A 64 -6.27 10.83 -14.23
C ARG A 64 -5.96 12.31 -13.95
N ASN A 65 -6.84 13.01 -13.24
CA ASN A 65 -6.72 14.44 -13.01
C ASN A 65 -5.84 14.75 -11.79
N SER A 66 -5.99 13.97 -10.73
CA SER A 66 -5.31 14.18 -9.45
C SER A 66 -4.06 13.31 -9.26
N ASN A 67 -3.83 12.33 -10.14
CA ASN A 67 -2.74 11.34 -10.00
C ASN A 67 -2.77 10.56 -8.67
N ARG A 68 -3.97 10.39 -8.09
CA ARG A 68 -4.17 9.70 -6.81
C ARG A 68 -4.88 8.37 -6.96
N THR A 69 -4.57 7.42 -6.08
CA THR A 69 -5.28 6.15 -6.00
C THR A 69 -6.74 6.38 -5.60
N ARG A 70 -7.67 5.67 -6.24
CA ARG A 70 -9.09 5.65 -5.86
C ARG A 70 -9.42 4.47 -4.95
N CYS A 71 -8.51 3.52 -4.74
CA CYS A 71 -8.71 2.47 -3.74
C CYS A 71 -7.39 2.10 -3.06
N GLY A 72 -7.49 1.26 -2.03
CA GLY A 72 -6.32 0.74 -1.35
C GLY A 72 -5.59 -0.30 -2.19
N VAL A 73 -4.26 -0.35 -2.06
CA VAL A 73 -3.40 -1.31 -2.76
C VAL A 73 -2.57 -2.09 -1.74
N ILE A 74 -2.41 -3.39 -1.95
CA ILE A 74 -1.60 -4.26 -1.11
C ILE A 74 -0.84 -5.27 -1.98
N PHE A 75 0.46 -5.42 -1.73
CA PHE A 75 1.31 -6.38 -2.44
C PHE A 75 2.61 -6.65 -1.69
N TRP A 76 3.25 -7.77 -2.00
CA TRP A 76 4.62 -8.06 -1.58
C TRP A 76 5.64 -7.51 -2.56
N LEU A 77 6.70 -6.90 -2.03
CA LEU A 77 7.82 -6.39 -2.79
C LEU A 77 9.10 -7.18 -2.45
N TYR A 78 9.75 -7.72 -3.49
CA TYR A 78 10.96 -8.52 -3.38
C TYR A 78 12.08 -7.97 -4.27
N PRO A 79 13.36 -8.25 -3.95
CA PRO A 79 14.45 -7.99 -4.89
C PRO A 79 14.34 -8.89 -6.14
N THR A 80 14.94 -8.46 -7.25
CA THR A 80 14.83 -9.18 -8.52
C THR A 80 15.31 -10.62 -8.45
N GLY A 81 14.52 -11.50 -9.05
CA GLY A 81 14.81 -12.93 -9.15
C GLY A 81 14.56 -13.67 -7.83
N LEU A 82 14.01 -13.00 -6.81
CA LEU A 82 13.77 -13.56 -5.49
C LEU A 82 12.27 -13.55 -5.15
N HIS A 83 11.46 -14.20 -5.98
CA HIS A 83 10.05 -14.42 -5.68
C HIS A 83 9.85 -15.35 -4.49
N GLY A 84 8.75 -15.14 -3.75
CA GLY A 84 8.37 -15.97 -2.63
C GLY A 84 9.08 -15.67 -1.30
N PRO A 85 8.63 -16.34 -0.24
CA PRO A 85 8.85 -15.93 1.15
C PRO A 85 10.23 -16.21 1.73
N TYR A 86 11.03 -17.03 1.03
CA TYR A 86 12.37 -17.41 1.43
C TYR A 86 13.23 -17.71 0.22
N ARG A 87 14.54 -17.59 0.40
CA ARG A 87 15.56 -18.11 -0.51
C ARG A 87 16.55 -18.98 0.25
N THR A 88 17.08 -19.98 -0.41
CA THR A 88 18.29 -20.67 0.07
C THR A 88 19.49 -19.90 -0.49
N ASP A 89 20.42 -19.48 0.37
CA ASP A 89 21.65 -18.86 -0.09
C ASP A 89 22.70 -19.88 -0.56
N GLU A 90 23.85 -19.40 -1.02
CA GLU A 90 24.95 -20.24 -1.54
C GLU A 90 25.51 -21.22 -0.51
N ASN A 91 25.27 -20.98 0.79
CA ASN A 91 25.69 -21.85 1.89
C ASN A 91 24.60 -22.86 2.30
N GLY A 92 23.46 -22.87 1.61
CA GLY A 92 22.32 -23.71 1.99
C GLY A 92 21.46 -23.12 3.10
N GLU A 93 21.69 -21.87 3.54
CA GLU A 93 20.92 -21.27 4.62
C GLU A 93 19.62 -20.65 4.10
N LEU A 94 18.52 -20.92 4.81
CA LEU A 94 17.22 -20.32 4.53
C LEU A 94 17.20 -18.86 4.99
N ARG A 95 17.06 -17.93 4.05
CA ARG A 95 16.88 -16.50 4.33
C ARG A 95 15.50 -16.05 3.97
N GLN A 96 14.84 -15.41 4.93
CA GLN A 96 13.57 -14.71 4.72
C GLN A 96 13.85 -13.34 4.11
N HIS A 97 12.98 -12.91 3.18
CA HIS A 97 13.04 -11.58 2.58
C HIS A 97 11.65 -11.16 2.08
N GLY A 98 11.42 -9.86 1.95
CA GLY A 98 10.20 -9.30 1.38
C GLY A 98 9.63 -8.16 2.21
N THR A 99 9.02 -7.18 1.56
CA THR A 99 8.33 -6.09 2.22
C THR A 99 6.87 -6.09 1.80
N LEU A 100 5.95 -6.22 2.76
CA LEU A 100 4.53 -5.98 2.52
C LEU A 100 4.33 -4.47 2.35
N ILE A 101 3.79 -4.07 1.22
CA ILE A 101 3.40 -2.68 0.95
C ILE A 101 1.89 -2.58 1.08
N THR A 102 1.42 -1.63 1.88
CA THR A 102 0.00 -1.23 1.92
C THR A 102 -0.12 0.25 1.58
N ILE A 103 -1.11 0.61 0.76
CA ILE A 103 -1.34 1.98 0.28
C ILE A 103 -2.81 2.29 0.51
N GLU A 104 -3.12 3.42 1.16
CA GLU A 104 -4.51 3.87 1.34
C GLU A 104 -5.06 4.55 0.07
N PRO A 105 -6.40 4.65 -0.08
CA PRO A 105 -7.01 5.51 -1.07
C PRO A 105 -6.57 6.98 -0.92
N GLY A 106 -6.40 7.68 -2.04
CA GLY A 106 -5.98 9.07 -2.10
C GLY A 106 -4.46 9.26 -2.01
N ALA A 107 -3.67 8.20 -2.05
CA ALA A 107 -2.20 8.33 -2.10
C ALA A 107 -1.76 8.85 -3.47
N ASP A 108 -0.79 9.77 -3.51
CA ASP A 108 -0.16 10.16 -4.77
C ASP A 108 0.69 8.99 -5.28
N VAL A 109 0.54 8.68 -6.56
CA VAL A 109 1.15 7.51 -7.18
C VAL A 109 2.67 7.61 -7.20
N ASN A 110 3.22 8.79 -7.47
CA ASN A 110 4.66 8.96 -7.65
C ASN A 110 5.35 8.88 -6.28
N GLU A 111 4.78 9.53 -5.27
CA GLU A 111 5.24 9.45 -3.89
C GLU A 111 5.13 8.01 -3.35
N ALA A 112 4.02 7.32 -3.63
CA ALA A 112 3.83 5.94 -3.19
C ALA A 112 4.84 4.99 -3.85
N ALA A 113 5.06 5.13 -5.17
CA ALA A 113 6.06 4.33 -5.88
C ALA A 113 7.47 4.60 -5.35
N GLN A 114 7.82 5.86 -5.08
CA GLN A 114 9.11 6.21 -4.48
C GLN A 114 9.30 5.59 -3.09
N GLN A 115 8.28 5.67 -2.22
CA GLN A 115 8.33 5.05 -0.89
C GLN A 115 8.45 3.53 -0.97
N ALA A 116 7.71 2.88 -1.89
CA ALA A 116 7.83 1.44 -2.11
C ALA A 116 9.25 1.05 -2.58
N ARG A 117 9.86 1.81 -3.50
CA ARG A 117 11.25 1.58 -3.94
C ARG A 117 12.24 1.68 -2.78
N GLN A 118 12.10 2.71 -1.95
CA GLN A 118 12.95 2.90 -0.76
C GLN A 118 12.73 1.80 0.30
N ALA A 119 11.57 1.15 0.28
CA ALA A 119 11.23 0.06 1.19
C ALA A 119 11.76 -1.31 0.76
N LEU A 120 12.45 -1.42 -0.38
CA LEU A 120 13.01 -2.67 -0.88
C LEU A 120 14.08 -3.20 0.11
N ARG A 121 13.86 -4.42 0.59
CA ARG A 121 14.77 -5.08 1.55
C ARG A 121 15.41 -6.31 0.93
N ARG A 122 16.71 -6.48 1.16
CA ARG A 122 17.48 -7.66 0.71
C ARG A 122 17.45 -8.83 1.68
N SER A 123 17.03 -8.59 2.92
CA SER A 123 16.90 -9.56 4.00
C SER A 123 15.81 -9.14 4.99
N GLY A 124 15.22 -10.14 5.64
CA GLY A 124 14.14 -9.98 6.62
C GLY A 124 12.80 -9.65 5.99
N ILE A 125 11.73 -9.87 6.77
CA ILE A 125 10.36 -9.50 6.40
C ILE A 125 10.04 -8.14 6.99
N GLY A 126 9.41 -7.26 6.22
CA GLY A 126 9.00 -5.93 6.66
C GLY A 126 7.59 -5.55 6.22
N HIS A 127 7.10 -4.45 6.77
CA HIS A 127 5.87 -3.80 6.33
C HIS A 127 6.06 -2.29 6.24
N VAL A 128 5.66 -1.72 5.12
CA VAL A 128 5.53 -0.28 4.91
C VAL A 128 4.09 0.06 4.57
N HIS A 129 3.60 1.09 5.23
CA HIS A 129 2.26 1.63 5.04
C HIS A 129 2.37 3.06 4.50
N ILE A 130 1.78 3.28 3.33
CA ILE A 130 1.76 4.56 2.63
C ILE A 130 0.37 5.17 2.81
N ARG A 131 0.34 6.30 3.51
CA ARG A 131 -0.90 7.01 3.80
C ARG A 131 -1.40 7.76 2.58
N GLY A 132 -2.71 7.75 2.41
CA GLY A 132 -3.41 8.56 1.41
C GLY A 132 -4.04 9.79 2.05
N THR A 133 -4.73 10.60 1.26
CA THR A 133 -5.57 11.68 1.79
C THR A 133 -7.00 11.22 2.11
N GLY A 134 -7.32 9.95 1.86
CA GLY A 134 -8.69 9.43 1.91
C GLY A 134 -9.50 9.88 0.69
N PHE A 135 -10.74 9.41 0.60
CA PHE A 135 -11.71 9.95 -0.34
C PHE A 135 -12.16 11.33 0.13
N PRO A 136 -12.38 12.31 -0.77
CA PRO A 136 -13.26 13.42 -0.41
C PRO A 136 -14.59 12.79 0.02
N SER A 137 -15.12 13.22 1.18
CA SER A 137 -16.47 12.83 1.58
C SER A 137 -17.41 13.11 0.41
N PRO A 138 -18.36 12.21 0.09
CA PRO A 138 -19.44 12.57 -0.83
C PRO A 138 -20.03 13.88 -0.32
N GLN A 139 -20.03 14.92 -1.16
CA GLN A 139 -20.78 16.12 -0.84
C GLN A 139 -22.24 15.66 -0.66
N PRO A 140 -22.94 16.10 0.40
CA PRO A 140 -24.36 15.80 0.49
C PRO A 140 -24.98 16.28 -0.81
N ASP A 141 -25.71 15.39 -1.48
CA ASP A 141 -26.51 15.73 -2.65
C ASP A 141 -27.28 16.99 -2.27
N SER A 142 -27.03 18.09 -2.99
CA SER A 142 -27.89 19.25 -2.89
C SER A 142 -29.24 18.76 -3.33
N GLU A 143 -30.12 18.48 -2.36
CA GLU A 143 -31.53 18.29 -2.64
C GLU A 143 -31.95 19.51 -3.45
N ASP A 144 -32.25 19.28 -4.72
CA ASP A 144 -32.91 20.25 -5.57
C ASP A 144 -34.23 20.57 -4.84
N GLU A 145 -34.26 21.70 -4.12
CA GLU A 145 -35.50 22.33 -3.71
C GLU A 145 -36.20 22.79 -5.00
N GLU A 146 -36.89 21.84 -5.62
CA GLU A 146 -37.85 22.05 -6.67
C GLU A 146 -38.90 23.03 -6.13
N GLN A 147 -38.95 24.18 -6.80
CA GLN A 147 -39.90 25.25 -6.58
C GLN A 147 -41.33 24.73 -6.56
N SER A 148 -42.12 25.18 -5.58
CA SER A 148 -43.58 25.36 -5.71
C SER A 148 -44.07 26.46 -4.78
#